data_AF-A0A970TQF7-F1
#
_entry.id   AF-A0A970TQF7-F1
#
_cell.length_a   1.000
_cell.length_b   1.000
_cell.length_c   1.000
_cell.angle_alpha   90.00
_cell.angle_beta   90.00
_cell.angle_gamma   90.00
#
_symmetry.space_group_name_H-M   'P 1'
#
loop_
_entity.id
_entity.type
_entity.pdbx_description
1 polymer ?
#
loop_
_entity_poly.entity_id
_entity_poly.type
_entity_poly.pdbx_seq_one_letter_code
_entity_poly.pdbx_strand_id
1 'polypeptide(L)' 'MAKGQANYETLSGSDYKEIYFILKIKCPVIAQDLGCELGSLVVKRNNFPNNLLYEII' A
#
# COMPACT_ATOMS: atom_id res chain seq x y z
N MET A 1 12.09 2.52 1.12
CA MET A 1 11.22 2.05 0.02
C MET A 1 10.96 0.56 0.23
N ALA A 2 9.70 0.13 0.26
CA ALA A 2 9.28 -1.25 0.52
C ALA A 2 8.44 -1.76 -0.66
N LYS A 3 8.71 -2.97 -1.15
CA LYS A 3 8.06 -3.51 -2.36
C LYS A 3 7.27 -4.78 -2.07
N GLY A 4 6.08 -4.88 -2.64
CA GLY A 4 5.24 -6.07 -2.57
C GLY A 4 4.39 -6.16 -1.30
N GLN A 5 3.45 -7.09 -1.32
CA GLN A 5 2.40 -7.22 -0.30
C GLN A 5 2.94 -7.65 1.07
N ALA A 6 3.87 -8.62 1.13
CA ALA A 6 4.43 -9.08 2.41
C ALA A 6 5.11 -7.94 3.20
N ASN A 7 5.82 -7.05 2.50
CA ASN A 7 6.43 -5.87 3.13
C ASN A 7 5.38 -4.85 3.59
N TYR A 8 4.29 -4.68 2.82
CA TYR A 8 3.16 -3.85 3.23
C TYR A 8 2.50 -4.40 4.50
N GLU A 9 2.16 -5.69 4.52
CA GLU A 9 1.54 -6.34 5.67
C GLU A 9 2.41 -6.30 6.93
N THR A 10 3.73 -6.37 6.76
CA THR A 10 4.67 -6.37 7.89
C THR A 10 4.94 -4.96 8.44
N LEU A 11 5.02 -3.95 7.56
CA LEU A 11 5.53 -2.63 7.93
C LEU A 11 4.46 -1.52 7.94
N SER A 12 3.28 -1.77 7.38
CA SER A 12 2.19 -0.78 7.43
C SER A 12 1.75 -0.53 8.86
N GLY A 13 1.52 0.75 9.20
CA GLY A 13 1.15 1.16 10.56
C GLY A 13 2.31 1.17 11.56
N SER A 14 3.52 0.75 11.16
CA SER A 14 4.73 0.93 12.00
C SER A 14 5.06 2.42 12.20
N ASP A 15 5.84 2.75 13.22
CA ASP A 15 6.26 4.13 13.51
C ASP A 15 7.21 4.74 12.46
N TYR A 16 7.66 3.95 11.48
CA TYR A 16 8.53 4.39 10.40
C TYR A 16 7.77 5.22 9.35
N LYS A 17 7.76 6.56 9.52
CA LYS A 17 6.99 7.50 8.67
C LYS A 17 7.51 7.69 7.24
N GLU A 18 8.73 7.24 6.95
CA GLU A 18 9.40 7.45 5.65
C GLU A 18 9.44 6.18 4.78
N ILE A 19 8.45 5.31 4.94
CA ILE A 19 8.27 4.15 4.07
C ILE A 19 7.29 4.50 2.95
N TYR A 20 7.75 4.30 1.71
CA TYR A 20 6.91 4.26 0.53
C TYR A 20 6.75 2.81 0.09
N PHE A 21 5.51 2.38 -0.01
CA PHE A 21 5.10 1.06 -0.48
C PHE A 21 4.81 1.10 -1.96
N ILE A 22 5.31 0.12 -2.70
CA ILE A 22 4.99 -0.11 -4.11
C ILE A 22 4.55 -1.57 -4.24
N LEU A 23 3.29 -1.79 -4.55
CA LEU A 23 2.73 -3.14 -4.61
C LEU A 23 1.64 -3.26 -5.69
N LYS A 24 1.57 -4.46 -6.27
CA LYS A 24 0.39 -4.90 -7.04
C LYS A 24 -0.57 -5.58 -6.07
N ILE A 25 -1.84 -5.22 -6.10
CA ILE A 25 -2.86 -5.80 -5.23
C ILE A 25 -3.21 -7.20 -5.74
N LYS A 26 -3.04 -8.21 -4.87
CA LYS A 26 -3.23 -9.62 -5.25
C LYS A 26 -4.34 -10.33 -4.49
N CYS A 27 -4.90 -9.71 -3.44
CA CYS A 27 -6.00 -10.30 -2.69
C CYS A 27 -7.06 -9.26 -2.31
N PRO A 28 -8.33 -9.67 -2.14
CA PRO A 28 -9.43 -8.78 -1.76
C PRO A 28 -9.22 -8.06 -0.43
N VAL A 29 -8.53 -8.70 0.52
CA VAL A 29 -8.29 -8.12 1.85
C VAL A 29 -7.49 -6.82 1.75
N ILE A 30 -6.40 -6.82 0.96
CA ILE A 30 -5.60 -5.61 0.76
C ILE A 30 -6.30 -4.61 -0.16
N ALA A 31 -7.07 -5.09 -1.14
CA ALA A 31 -7.91 -4.23 -1.99
C ALA A 31 -8.90 -3.40 -1.15
N GLN A 32 -9.56 -4.05 -0.18
CA GLN A 32 -10.49 -3.40 0.74
C GLN A 32 -9.79 -2.47 1.74
N ASP A 33 -8.66 -2.89 2.32
CA ASP A 33 -7.84 -2.06 3.23
C ASP A 33 -7.39 -0.75 2.56
N LEU A 34 -7.01 -0.84 1.28
CA LEU A 34 -6.55 0.30 0.51
C LEU A 34 -7.66 1.06 -0.22
N GLY A 35 -8.86 0.49 -0.37
CA GLY A 35 -9.95 1.10 -1.13
C GLY A 35 -9.67 1.20 -2.63
N CYS A 36 -9.08 0.15 -3.22
CA CYS A 36 -8.72 0.08 -4.65
C CYS A 36 -9.15 -1.25 -5.27
N GLU A 37 -9.02 -1.39 -6.58
CA GLU A 37 -9.40 -2.61 -7.29
C GLU A 37 -8.39 -3.76 -7.11
N LEU A 38 -8.85 -5.00 -7.28
CA LEU A 38 -7.97 -6.15 -7.31
C LEU A 38 -7.11 -6.10 -8.58
N GLY A 39 -5.80 -6.19 -8.42
CA GLY A 39 -4.84 -6.12 -9.53
C GLY A 39 -4.20 -4.75 -9.72
N SER A 40 -4.70 -3.70 -9.05
CA SER A 40 -4.17 -2.34 -9.11
C SER A 40 -2.71 -2.25 -8.71
N LEU A 41 -1.98 -1.32 -9.33
CA LEU A 41 -0.62 -0.94 -8.92
C LEU A 41 -0.73 0.30 -8.02
N VAL A 42 -0.32 0.17 -6.76
CA VAL A 42 -0.48 1.23 -5.76
C VAL A 42 0.88 1.70 -5.27
N VAL A 43 1.00 3.02 -5.12
CA VAL A 43 2.06 3.67 -4.35
C VAL A 43 1.46 4.38 -3.15
N LYS A 44 1.88 3.97 -1.95
CA LYS A 44 1.37 4.49 -0.67
C LYS A 44 2.50 4.91 0.25
N ARG A 45 2.34 6.04 0.94
CA ARG A 45 3.23 6.44 2.04
C ARG A 45 2.70 5.93 3.38
N ASN A 46 3.57 5.43 4.25
CA ASN A 46 3.19 4.98 5.58
C ASN A 46 2.70 6.14 6.46
N ASN A 47 1.66 5.89 7.27
CA ASN A 47 1.07 6.84 8.23
C ASN A 47 0.71 8.22 7.66
N PHE A 48 0.28 8.28 6.38
CA PHE A 48 -0.23 9.51 5.79
C PHE A 48 -1.76 9.51 5.79
N PRO A 49 -2.43 10.57 6.26
CA PRO A 49 -3.89 10.59 6.47
C PRO A 49 -4.73 10.53 5.18
N ASN A 50 -4.10 10.64 4.01
CA ASN A 50 -4.73 10.43 2.71
C ASN A 50 -4.10 9.19 2.05
N ASN A 51 -4.87 8.09 2.03
CA ASN A 51 -4.35 6.71 1.90
C ASN A 51 -3.91 6.27 0.49
N LEU A 52 -4.17 7.04 -0.56
CA LEU A 52 -3.60 6.80 -1.88
C LEU A 52 -2.89 8.05 -2.34
N LEU A 53 -1.60 7.91 -2.61
CA LEU A 53 -0.89 8.94 -3.34
C LEU A 53 -1.15 8.75 -4.84
N TYR A 54 -1.08 7.53 -5.39
CA TYR A 54 -1.32 7.27 -6.81
C TYR A 54 -1.72 5.79 -7.03
N GLU A 55 -2.82 5.55 -7.75
CA GLU A 55 -3.05 4.28 -8.47
C GLU A 55 -2.42 4.44 -9.86
N ILE A 56 -1.45 3.59 -10.18
CA ILE A 56 -0.79 3.59 -11.49
C ILE A 56 -1.69 2.77 -12.42
N ILE A 57 -2.50 3.46 -13.22
CA ILE A 57 -3.29 2.89 -14.32
C ILE A 57 -2.38 2.18 -15.32
#